data_AF-A0A9X9X9Y7-F1
#
_entry.id   AF-A0A9X9X9Y7-F1
#
_cell.length_a   1.000
_cell.length_b   1.000
_cell.length_c   1.000
_cell.angle_alpha   90.00
_cell.angle_beta   90.00
_cell.angle_gamma   90.00
#
_symmetry.space_group_name_H-M   'P 1'
#
loop_
_entity.id
_entity.type
_entity.pdbx_description
1 polymer ?
#
loop_
_entity_poly.entity_id
_entity_poly.type
_entity_poly.pdbx_seq_one_letter_code
_entity_poly.pdbx_strand_id
1 'polypeptide(L)'
;MKHWHIDEVAWDRFDPSKVHPDVVPLVKAAAMVERNAADYVTYLTRVFEDDPDFRAAAEHWGVEETQHGDALGRWGEIADPGWNFQQAFARYRAGYKIQLDADASIRGSRTGELIARCMVETGTSSYYTALGDSTEEPVLREVCRLIAADEYRHFKLFYDHMKRYLAREKLSFPKRLRVALGRIGESEDDELAFAFHCGNEPEGTPYDHDRCISGYMGRAMGFYRFNHIERGMGMIFKAIGLDPRGRMSDIAAKGAWRLLQWRRDRYQQALRRAVNENATEPARAA
;
A
#
# COMPACT_ATOMS: atom_id res chain seq x y z
N MET A 1 -12.58 8.48 -19.13
CA MET A 1 -12.87 9.24 -17.89
C MET A 1 -11.77 10.28 -17.75
N LYS A 2 -12.05 11.43 -17.13
CA LYS A 2 -11.04 12.45 -16.88
C LYS A 2 -10.13 11.95 -15.75
N HIS A 3 -8.81 11.91 -15.96
CA HIS A 3 -7.83 11.69 -14.89
C HIS A 3 -7.86 12.92 -13.96
N TRP A 4 -7.79 12.72 -12.65
CA TRP A 4 -7.78 13.81 -11.68
C TRP A 4 -6.37 14.37 -11.52
N HIS A 5 -6.28 15.65 -11.21
CA HIS A 5 -5.03 16.29 -10.80
C HIS A 5 -5.08 16.69 -9.32
N ILE A 6 -3.94 16.65 -8.62
CA ILE A 6 -3.85 17.04 -7.20
C ILE A 6 -4.43 18.43 -6.90
N ASP A 7 -4.32 19.37 -7.85
CA ASP A 7 -4.84 20.73 -7.71
C ASP A 7 -6.38 20.82 -7.81
N GLU A 8 -7.04 19.76 -8.28
CA GLU A 8 -8.50 19.68 -8.38
C GLU A 8 -9.17 19.19 -7.08
N VAL A 9 -8.38 18.66 -6.13
CA VAL A 9 -8.87 18.25 -4.81
C VAL A 9 -9.34 19.48 -4.03
N ALA A 10 -10.46 19.38 -3.32
CA ALA A 10 -11.06 20.49 -2.59
C ALA A 10 -10.35 20.79 -1.25
N TRP A 11 -9.06 21.16 -1.32
CA TRP A 11 -8.18 21.42 -0.17
C TRP A 11 -8.72 22.46 0.82
N ASP A 12 -9.52 23.41 0.34
CA ASP A 12 -10.19 24.44 1.14
C ASP A 12 -11.24 23.87 2.12
N ARG A 13 -11.66 22.61 1.92
CA ARG A 13 -12.61 21.92 2.78
C ARG A 13 -11.96 21.22 3.97
N PHE A 14 -10.63 21.27 4.10
CA PHE A 14 -9.92 20.60 5.17
C PHE A 14 -10.45 21.04 6.54
N ASP A 15 -10.79 20.07 7.40
CA ASP A 15 -11.36 20.33 8.72
C ASP A 15 -10.51 19.68 9.82
N PRO A 16 -9.67 20.45 10.55
CA PRO A 16 -8.80 19.90 11.58
C PRO A 16 -9.57 19.24 12.72
N SER A 17 -10.83 19.63 12.97
CA SER A 17 -11.64 19.03 14.03
C SER A 17 -12.09 17.59 13.73
N LYS A 18 -11.98 17.16 12.46
CA LYS A 18 -12.35 15.82 11.99
C LYS A 18 -11.15 14.91 11.72
N VAL A 19 -9.94 15.39 11.95
CA VAL A 19 -8.72 14.60 11.82
C VAL A 19 -8.63 13.63 13.00
N HIS A 20 -8.72 12.33 12.72
CA HIS A 20 -8.46 11.32 13.74
C HIS A 20 -6.93 11.18 13.96
N PRO A 21 -6.41 11.27 15.20
CA PRO A 21 -4.96 11.26 15.45
C PRO A 21 -4.24 10.02 14.94
N ASP A 22 -4.87 8.84 15.01
CA ASP A 22 -4.27 7.59 14.50
C ASP A 22 -4.15 7.53 12.96
N VAL A 23 -4.78 8.45 12.23
CA VAL A 23 -4.73 8.47 10.76
C VAL A 23 -3.49 9.21 10.25
N VAL A 24 -3.11 10.31 10.91
CA VAL A 24 -1.94 11.12 10.53
C VAL A 24 -0.67 10.28 10.34
N PRO A 25 -0.25 9.42 11.30
CA PRO A 25 0.99 8.67 11.13
C PRO A 25 0.93 7.62 10.01
N LEU A 26 -0.27 7.18 9.63
CA LEU A 26 -0.47 6.25 8.51
C LEU A 26 -0.35 6.98 7.18
N VAL A 27 -1.00 8.15 7.04
CA VAL A 27 -0.93 8.95 5.81
C VAL A 27 0.49 9.39 5.53
N LYS A 28 1.26 9.78 6.56
CA LYS A 28 2.69 10.12 6.39
C LYS A 28 3.51 8.97 5.82
N ALA A 29 3.30 7.76 6.33
CA ALA A 29 3.99 6.57 5.83
C ALA A 29 3.55 6.22 4.39
N ALA A 30 2.24 6.19 4.15
CA ALA A 30 1.66 5.92 2.84
C ALA A 30 2.16 6.91 1.77
N ALA A 31 2.21 8.21 2.10
CA ALA A 31 2.72 9.25 1.19
C ALA A 31 4.12 8.94 0.65
N MET A 32 5.00 8.37 1.47
CA MET A 32 6.35 8.01 1.02
C MET A 32 6.37 6.74 0.19
N VAL A 33 5.57 5.73 0.53
CA VAL A 33 5.50 4.47 -0.23
C VAL A 33 4.92 4.72 -1.62
N GLU A 34 3.79 5.42 -1.73
CA GLU A 34 3.17 5.72 -3.04
C GLU A 34 4.12 6.56 -3.92
N ARG A 35 4.80 7.55 -3.32
CA ARG A 35 5.73 8.39 -4.07
C ARG A 35 6.97 7.63 -4.55
N ASN A 36 7.27 6.45 -4.01
CA ASN A 36 8.45 5.67 -4.38
C ASN A 36 8.29 4.82 -5.65
N ALA A 37 7.34 5.17 -6.54
CA ALA A 37 7.06 4.42 -7.75
C ALA A 37 8.22 4.38 -8.77
N ALA A 38 9.11 5.38 -8.79
CA ALA A 38 10.16 5.50 -9.81
C ALA A 38 11.10 4.28 -9.88
N ASP A 39 11.47 3.73 -8.72
CA ASP A 39 12.31 2.53 -8.63
C ASP A 39 11.54 1.31 -9.16
N TYR A 40 10.25 1.19 -8.84
CA TYR A 40 9.39 0.12 -9.36
C TYR A 40 9.19 0.21 -10.88
N VAL A 41 9.01 1.41 -11.44
CA VAL A 41 8.96 1.63 -12.89
C VAL A 41 10.26 1.18 -13.54
N THR A 42 11.41 1.53 -12.95
CA THR A 42 12.72 1.12 -13.44
C THR A 42 12.86 -0.40 -13.45
N TYR A 43 12.51 -1.06 -12.35
CA TYR A 43 12.52 -2.52 -12.25
C TYR A 43 11.58 -3.18 -13.28
N LEU A 44 10.33 -2.72 -13.37
CA LEU A 44 9.35 -3.25 -14.33
C LEU A 44 9.81 -3.04 -15.78
N THR A 45 10.38 -1.89 -16.10
CA THR A 45 10.89 -1.60 -17.45
C THR A 45 12.01 -2.54 -17.86
N ARG A 46 12.85 -2.99 -16.92
CA ARG A 46 13.90 -3.98 -17.17
C ARG A 46 13.34 -5.39 -17.34
N VAL A 47 12.46 -5.83 -16.45
CA VAL A 47 11.82 -7.16 -16.53
C VAL A 47 11.06 -7.34 -17.85
N PHE A 48 10.49 -6.26 -18.39
CA PHE A 48 9.67 -6.23 -19.61
C PHE A 48 10.34 -5.44 -20.76
N GLU A 49 11.66 -5.52 -20.88
CA GLU A 49 12.47 -4.70 -21.81
C GLU A 49 11.99 -4.72 -23.28
N ASP A 50 11.49 -5.87 -23.75
CA ASP A 50 11.02 -6.16 -25.11
C ASP A 50 9.52 -5.88 -25.32
N ASP A 51 8.83 -5.29 -24.33
CA ASP A 51 7.40 -5.00 -24.37
C ASP A 51 7.13 -3.49 -24.28
N PRO A 52 7.24 -2.75 -25.41
CA PRO A 52 7.08 -1.30 -25.40
C PRO A 52 5.70 -0.85 -24.91
N ASP A 53 4.66 -1.63 -25.18
CA ASP A 53 3.29 -1.34 -24.71
C ASP A 53 3.20 -1.38 -23.17
N PHE A 54 3.77 -2.43 -22.55
CA PHE A 54 3.79 -2.51 -21.09
C PHE A 54 4.68 -1.46 -20.45
N ARG A 55 5.83 -1.13 -21.06
CA ARG A 55 6.72 -0.08 -20.57
C ARG A 55 6.02 1.29 -20.53
N ALA A 56 5.34 1.66 -21.61
CA ALA A 56 4.55 2.90 -21.63
C ALA A 56 3.43 2.88 -20.58
N ALA A 57 2.78 1.73 -20.37
CA ALA A 57 1.77 1.57 -19.33
C ALA A 57 2.35 1.70 -17.91
N ALA A 58 3.53 1.13 -17.65
CA ALA A 58 4.22 1.23 -16.37
C ALA A 58 4.74 2.65 -16.09
N GLU A 59 5.24 3.36 -17.11
CA GLU A 59 5.63 4.76 -16.98
C GLU A 59 4.42 5.64 -16.63
N HIS A 60 3.28 5.44 -17.28
CA HIS A 60 2.05 6.17 -16.96
C HIS A 60 1.56 5.86 -15.53
N TRP A 61 1.53 4.59 -15.16
CA TRP A 61 1.23 4.15 -13.79
C TRP A 61 2.12 4.87 -12.76
N GLY A 62 3.44 4.93 -12.96
CA GLY A 62 4.33 5.61 -12.03
C GLY A 62 4.11 7.11 -11.88
N VAL A 63 3.58 7.79 -12.90
CA VAL A 63 3.15 9.19 -12.79
C VAL A 63 1.91 9.31 -11.89
N GLU A 64 0.93 8.42 -12.03
CA GLU A 64 -0.27 8.39 -11.18
C GLU A 64 0.11 8.11 -9.70
N GLU A 65 0.97 7.12 -9.44
CA GLU A 65 1.47 6.79 -8.10
C GLU A 65 2.23 7.94 -7.43
N THR A 66 3.08 8.65 -8.19
CA THR A 66 3.79 9.84 -7.67
C THR A 66 2.80 10.90 -7.20
N GLN A 67 1.71 11.11 -7.95
CA GLN A 67 0.64 12.03 -7.58
C GLN A 67 -0.10 11.58 -6.31
N HIS A 68 -0.31 10.27 -6.12
CA HIS A 68 -0.92 9.74 -4.89
C HIS A 68 -0.08 10.11 -3.68
N GLY A 69 1.23 9.86 -3.77
CA GLY A 69 2.19 10.23 -2.74
C GLY A 69 2.23 11.73 -2.45
N ASP A 70 2.23 12.57 -3.48
CA ASP A 70 2.20 14.02 -3.33
C ASP A 70 0.88 14.52 -2.70
N ALA A 71 -0.27 13.92 -3.05
CA ALA A 71 -1.56 14.26 -2.45
C ALA A 71 -1.62 13.90 -0.96
N LEU A 72 -1.15 12.71 -0.60
CA LEU A 72 -1.07 12.27 0.80
C LEU A 72 -0.05 13.10 1.58
N GLY A 73 1.09 13.43 0.97
CA GLY A 73 2.10 14.31 1.56
C GLY A 73 1.54 15.69 1.87
N ARG A 74 0.86 16.32 0.90
CA ARG A 74 0.19 17.62 1.10
C ARG A 74 -0.86 17.54 2.21
N TRP A 75 -1.68 16.49 2.23
CA TRP A 75 -2.65 16.30 3.31
C TRP A 75 -1.95 16.18 4.67
N GLY A 76 -0.86 15.42 4.74
CA GLY A 76 -0.08 15.21 5.96
C GLY A 76 0.56 16.50 6.49
N GLU A 77 1.06 17.37 5.62
CA GLU A 77 1.62 18.69 6.02
C GLU A 77 0.54 19.66 6.51
N ILE A 78 -0.70 19.57 6.00
CA ILE A 78 -1.83 20.36 6.52
C ILE A 78 -2.27 19.82 7.90
N ALA A 79 -2.33 18.49 8.05
CA ALA A 79 -2.76 17.83 9.29
C ALA A 79 -1.71 17.90 10.42
N ASP A 80 -0.43 17.96 10.08
CA ASP A 80 0.68 18.18 10.99
C ASP A 80 1.65 19.24 10.41
N PRO A 81 1.43 20.54 10.70
CA PRO A 81 2.25 21.62 10.17
C PRO A 81 3.73 21.59 10.57
N GLY A 82 4.10 20.77 11.55
CA GLY A 82 5.50 20.56 11.94
C GLY A 82 6.23 19.51 11.09
N TRP A 83 5.50 18.74 10.29
CA TRP A 83 6.06 17.70 9.45
C TRP A 83 6.46 18.26 8.07
N ASN A 84 7.63 17.87 7.59
CA ASN A 84 8.10 18.22 6.25
C ASN A 84 8.15 16.95 5.40
N PHE A 85 7.25 16.84 4.43
CA PHE A 85 7.12 15.63 3.61
C PHE A 85 8.38 15.38 2.77
N GLN A 86 8.95 16.44 2.17
CA GLN A 86 10.11 16.29 1.30
C GLN A 86 11.35 15.78 2.06
N GLN A 87 11.57 16.26 3.29
CA GLN A 87 12.65 15.79 4.15
C GLN A 87 12.43 14.34 4.59
N ALA A 88 11.22 13.99 5.02
CA ALA A 88 10.88 12.62 5.39
C ALA A 88 11.06 11.65 4.21
N PHE A 89 10.60 12.03 3.01
CA PHE A 89 10.76 11.22 1.80
C PHE A 89 12.23 11.10 1.37
N ALA A 90 13.02 12.16 1.52
CA ALA A 90 14.47 12.09 1.25
C ALA A 90 15.18 11.11 2.20
N ARG A 91 14.84 11.13 3.49
CA ARG A 91 15.33 10.14 4.48
C ARG A 91 14.91 8.72 4.12
N TYR A 92 13.64 8.53 3.75
CA TYR A 92 13.11 7.24 3.34
C TYR A 92 13.86 6.68 2.11
N ARG A 93 14.02 7.45 1.03
CA ARG A 93 14.76 6.99 -0.16
C ARG A 93 16.25 6.76 0.08
N ALA A 94 16.84 7.44 1.06
CA ALA A 94 18.24 7.21 1.41
C ALA A 94 18.45 5.84 2.06
N GLY A 95 17.48 5.39 2.87
CA GLY A 95 17.57 4.15 3.65
C GLY A 95 16.88 2.93 3.02
N TYR A 96 15.82 3.11 2.24
CA TYR A 96 15.11 2.01 1.57
C TYR A 96 15.45 1.98 0.08
N LYS A 97 15.98 0.84 -0.38
CA LYS A 97 16.33 0.62 -1.78
C LYS A 97 15.89 -0.76 -2.21
N ILE A 98 15.26 -0.84 -3.36
CA ILE A 98 14.95 -2.13 -3.99
C ILE A 98 16.07 -2.53 -4.95
N GLN A 99 16.19 -3.83 -5.22
CA GLN A 99 17.12 -4.34 -6.23
C GLN A 99 16.60 -3.98 -7.63
N LEU A 100 17.34 -3.12 -8.32
CA LEU A 100 16.96 -2.64 -9.65
C LEU A 100 17.63 -3.42 -10.78
N ASP A 101 18.74 -4.09 -10.52
CA ASP A 101 19.58 -4.84 -11.46
C ASP A 101 18.99 -6.20 -11.87
N ALA A 102 17.66 -6.27 -12.00
CA ALA A 102 16.97 -7.46 -12.45
C ALA A 102 16.95 -7.54 -13.98
N ASP A 103 17.50 -8.61 -14.53
CA ASP A 103 17.32 -9.06 -15.92
C ASP A 103 16.11 -10.01 -16.06
N ALA A 104 15.61 -10.53 -14.93
CA ALA A 104 14.43 -11.39 -14.85
C ALA A 104 13.60 -11.07 -13.61
N SER A 105 12.30 -11.39 -13.66
CA SER A 105 11.41 -11.21 -12.50
C SER A 105 11.85 -12.11 -11.34
N ILE A 106 11.89 -11.54 -10.13
CA ILE A 106 12.08 -12.30 -8.87
C ILE A 106 10.94 -13.29 -8.59
N ARG A 107 9.83 -13.20 -9.33
CA ARG A 107 8.69 -14.13 -9.28
C ARG A 107 8.86 -15.30 -10.25
N GLY A 108 10.01 -15.39 -10.91
CA GLY A 108 10.41 -16.47 -11.82
C GLY A 108 9.72 -16.46 -13.18
N SER A 109 8.81 -15.51 -13.45
CA SER A 109 8.15 -15.33 -14.76
C SER A 109 7.48 -13.96 -14.83
N ARG A 110 7.24 -13.45 -16.03
CA ARG A 110 6.54 -12.17 -16.23
C ARG A 110 5.06 -12.28 -15.84
N THR A 111 4.43 -13.43 -16.08
CA THR A 111 3.09 -13.71 -15.54
C THR A 111 3.08 -13.64 -14.01
N GLY A 112 4.11 -14.21 -13.36
CA GLY A 112 4.27 -14.14 -11.91
C GLY A 112 4.42 -12.70 -11.41
N GLU A 113 5.25 -11.89 -12.08
CA GLU A 113 5.40 -10.47 -11.74
C GLU A 113 4.08 -9.72 -11.77
N LEU A 114 3.30 -9.90 -12.84
CA LEU A 114 2.02 -9.20 -13.00
C LEU A 114 0.95 -9.70 -12.03
N ILE A 115 1.00 -10.97 -11.61
CA ILE A 115 0.15 -11.48 -10.52
C ILE A 115 0.54 -10.80 -9.20
N ALA A 116 1.83 -10.65 -8.91
CA ALA A 116 2.28 -9.96 -7.71
C ALA A 116 1.81 -8.49 -7.72
N ARG A 117 1.93 -7.77 -8.84
CA ARG A 117 1.39 -6.41 -8.98
C ARG A 117 -0.12 -6.37 -8.77
N CYS A 118 -0.89 -7.28 -9.37
CA CYS A 118 -2.33 -7.39 -9.09
C CYS A 118 -2.65 -7.55 -7.59
N MET A 119 -1.79 -8.21 -6.80
CA MET A 119 -2.01 -8.33 -5.35
C MET A 119 -1.77 -7.00 -4.62
N VAL A 120 -0.77 -6.23 -5.04
CA VAL A 120 -0.47 -4.89 -4.51
C VAL A 120 -1.66 -3.98 -4.76
N GLU A 121 -2.05 -3.77 -6.02
CA GLU A 121 -3.17 -2.90 -6.37
C GLU A 121 -4.49 -3.30 -5.67
N THR A 122 -4.70 -4.62 -5.47
CA THR A 122 -5.87 -5.10 -4.72
C THR A 122 -5.79 -4.70 -3.24
N GLY A 123 -4.62 -4.85 -2.63
CA GLY A 123 -4.37 -4.45 -1.25
C GLY A 123 -4.52 -2.94 -1.06
N THR A 124 -3.86 -2.15 -1.91
CA THR A 124 -3.87 -0.69 -1.90
C THR A 124 -5.28 -0.13 -2.14
N SER A 125 -6.02 -0.66 -3.14
CA SER A 125 -7.42 -0.28 -3.37
C SER A 125 -8.31 -0.56 -2.15
N SER A 126 -8.13 -1.73 -1.53
CA SER A 126 -8.86 -2.11 -0.32
C SER A 126 -8.51 -1.21 0.87
N TYR A 127 -7.24 -0.87 1.03
CA TYR A 127 -6.74 0.02 2.08
C TYR A 127 -7.34 1.42 2.00
N TYR A 128 -7.24 2.09 0.85
CA TYR A 128 -7.81 3.44 0.70
C TYR A 128 -9.33 3.45 0.71
N THR A 129 -9.99 2.39 0.22
CA THR A 129 -11.44 2.24 0.42
C THR A 129 -11.76 2.19 1.92
N ALA A 130 -11.02 1.39 2.69
CA ALA A 130 -11.24 1.25 4.13
C ALA A 130 -10.96 2.56 4.90
N LEU A 131 -9.87 3.25 4.56
CA LEU A 131 -9.50 4.53 5.18
C LEU A 131 -10.47 5.65 4.81
N GLY A 132 -10.90 5.72 3.54
CA GLY A 132 -11.89 6.68 3.07
C GLY A 132 -13.27 6.49 3.71
N ASP A 133 -13.69 5.25 3.90
CA ASP A 133 -14.96 4.90 4.56
C ASP A 133 -14.91 5.12 6.09
N SER A 134 -13.72 5.18 6.70
CA SER A 134 -13.54 5.37 8.15
C SER A 134 -13.28 6.81 8.58
N THR A 135 -12.66 7.63 7.73
CA THR A 135 -12.32 9.03 8.07
C THR A 135 -13.55 9.95 7.99
N GLU A 136 -13.62 10.93 8.88
CA GLU A 136 -14.59 12.03 8.83
C GLU A 136 -14.02 13.28 8.14
N GLU A 137 -12.70 13.39 8.01
CA GLU A 137 -12.04 14.51 7.38
C GLU A 137 -12.33 14.50 5.86
N PRO A 138 -13.02 15.54 5.34
CA PRO A 138 -13.53 15.54 3.97
C PRO A 138 -12.47 15.44 2.89
N VAL A 139 -11.30 16.07 3.06
CA VAL A 139 -10.25 16.08 2.04
C VAL A 139 -9.58 14.72 1.96
N LEU A 140 -9.27 14.09 3.09
CA LEU A 140 -8.73 12.74 3.12
C LEU A 140 -9.70 11.74 2.50
N ARG A 141 -11.00 11.88 2.80
CA ARG A 141 -12.03 11.02 2.21
C ARG A 141 -12.02 11.12 0.68
N GLU A 142 -11.90 12.33 0.15
CA GLU A 142 -11.81 12.56 -1.30
C GLU A 142 -10.53 11.93 -1.89
N VAL A 143 -9.36 12.23 -1.32
CA VAL A 143 -8.07 11.68 -1.75
C VAL A 143 -8.09 10.15 -1.74
N CYS A 144 -8.54 9.52 -0.66
CA CYS A 144 -8.68 8.07 -0.56
C CYS A 144 -9.60 7.49 -1.64
N ARG A 145 -10.70 8.16 -1.99
CA ARG A 145 -11.60 7.69 -3.06
C ARG A 145 -10.98 7.80 -4.45
N LEU A 146 -10.22 8.87 -4.69
CA LEU A 146 -9.50 9.08 -5.95
C LEU A 146 -8.42 8.00 -6.12
N ILE A 147 -7.57 7.81 -5.10
CA ILE A 147 -6.54 6.77 -5.11
C ILE A 147 -7.16 5.39 -5.27
N ALA A 148 -8.16 5.01 -4.46
CA ALA A 148 -8.80 3.69 -4.56
C ALA A 148 -9.40 3.40 -5.96
N ALA A 149 -9.87 4.44 -6.66
CA ALA A 149 -10.36 4.33 -8.04
C ALA A 149 -9.22 4.11 -9.05
N ASP A 150 -8.08 4.77 -8.84
CA ASP A 150 -6.86 4.59 -9.62
C ASP A 150 -6.28 3.19 -9.42
N GLU A 151 -6.19 2.71 -8.19
CA GLU A 151 -5.75 1.34 -7.87
C GLU A 151 -6.61 0.28 -8.58
N TYR A 152 -7.91 0.54 -8.74
CA TYR A 152 -8.77 -0.36 -9.51
C TYR A 152 -8.43 -0.35 -11.01
N ARG A 153 -8.03 0.80 -11.56
CA ARG A 153 -7.54 0.93 -12.95
C ARG A 153 -6.16 0.30 -13.09
N HIS A 154 -5.26 0.48 -12.13
CA HIS A 154 -3.94 -0.14 -12.08
C HIS A 154 -4.06 -1.66 -12.03
N PHE A 155 -4.95 -2.19 -11.19
CA PHE A 155 -5.27 -3.62 -11.17
C PHE A 155 -5.66 -4.11 -12.56
N LYS A 156 -6.55 -3.37 -13.25
CA LYS A 156 -6.99 -3.74 -14.60
C LYS A 156 -5.83 -3.72 -15.59
N LEU A 157 -4.98 -2.70 -15.54
CA LEU A 157 -3.76 -2.59 -16.36
C LEU A 157 -2.90 -3.84 -16.18
N PHE A 158 -2.49 -4.15 -14.95
CA PHE A 158 -1.64 -5.32 -14.69
C PHE A 158 -2.35 -6.63 -15.04
N TYR A 159 -3.65 -6.73 -14.79
CA TYR A 159 -4.45 -7.92 -15.10
C TYR A 159 -4.53 -8.20 -16.60
N ASP A 160 -4.72 -7.16 -17.43
CA ASP A 160 -4.82 -7.33 -18.88
C ASP A 160 -3.47 -7.76 -19.49
N HIS A 161 -2.36 -7.16 -19.04
CA HIS A 161 -1.02 -7.63 -19.40
C HIS A 161 -0.74 -9.03 -18.85
N MET A 162 -1.17 -9.33 -17.62
CA MET A 162 -1.00 -10.65 -17.00
C MET A 162 -1.64 -11.73 -17.84
N LYS A 163 -2.86 -11.50 -18.34
CA LYS A 163 -3.54 -12.43 -19.25
C LYS A 163 -2.77 -12.66 -20.55
N ARG A 164 -2.19 -11.60 -21.13
CA ARG A 164 -1.39 -11.67 -22.37
C ARG A 164 -0.15 -12.53 -22.18
N TYR A 165 0.55 -12.39 -21.04
CA TYR A 165 1.69 -13.23 -20.69
C TYR A 165 1.28 -14.65 -20.29
N LEU A 166 0.19 -14.82 -19.54
CA LEU A 166 -0.31 -16.13 -19.13
C LEU A 166 -0.66 -17.02 -20.34
N ALA A 167 -1.18 -16.43 -21.42
CA ALA A 167 -1.46 -17.16 -22.66
C ALA A 167 -0.19 -17.71 -23.34
N ARG A 168 0.96 -17.04 -23.15
CA ARG A 168 2.26 -17.42 -23.72
C ARG A 168 3.02 -18.38 -22.80
N GLU A 169 3.18 -18.00 -21.54
CA GLU A 169 3.99 -18.72 -20.54
C GLU A 169 3.24 -19.90 -19.91
N LYS A 170 1.90 -19.92 -19.99
CA LYS A 170 1.03 -21.01 -19.49
C LYS A 170 1.32 -21.38 -18.03
N LEU A 171 1.57 -20.37 -17.19
CA LEU A 171 1.89 -20.56 -15.78
C LEU A 171 0.77 -21.35 -15.06
N SER A 172 1.13 -22.49 -14.48
CA SER A 172 0.15 -23.39 -13.86
C SER A 172 -0.55 -22.76 -12.66
N PHE A 173 -1.80 -23.17 -12.39
CA PHE A 173 -2.57 -22.67 -11.27
C PHE A 173 -1.83 -22.72 -9.91
N PRO A 174 -1.16 -23.83 -9.52
CA PRO A 174 -0.41 -23.86 -8.26
C PRO A 174 0.72 -22.82 -8.18
N LYS A 175 1.40 -22.53 -9.30
CA LYS A 175 2.42 -21.48 -9.34
C LYS A 175 1.80 -20.09 -9.19
N ARG A 176 0.67 -19.83 -9.87
CA ARG A 176 -0.09 -18.57 -9.73
C ARG A 176 -0.55 -18.34 -8.29
N LEU A 177 -1.11 -19.38 -7.67
CA LEU A 177 -1.54 -19.33 -6.26
C LEU A 177 -0.36 -19.08 -5.32
N ARG A 178 0.79 -19.74 -5.53
CA ARG A 178 2.00 -19.53 -4.73
C ARG A 178 2.50 -18.08 -4.83
N VAL A 179 2.52 -17.50 -6.03
CA VAL A 179 2.93 -16.10 -6.21
C VAL A 179 1.97 -15.16 -5.50
N ALA A 180 0.65 -15.36 -5.64
CA ALA A 180 -0.35 -14.54 -4.99
C ALA A 180 -0.25 -14.60 -3.45
N LEU A 181 -0.20 -15.82 -2.88
CA LEU A 181 -0.03 -16.01 -1.44
C LEU A 181 1.32 -15.50 -0.95
N GLY A 182 2.38 -15.70 -1.73
CA GLY A 182 3.71 -15.16 -1.49
C GLY A 182 3.67 -13.65 -1.38
N ARG A 183 3.08 -12.93 -2.34
CA ARG A 183 3.00 -11.46 -2.28
C ARG A 183 2.11 -10.96 -1.14
N ILE A 184 0.98 -11.60 -0.86
CA ILE A 184 0.10 -11.25 0.27
C ILE A 184 0.83 -11.47 1.61
N GLY A 185 1.65 -12.52 1.70
CA GLY A 185 2.36 -12.92 2.91
C GLY A 185 3.74 -12.27 3.08
N GLU A 186 4.38 -11.83 2.00
CA GLU A 186 5.67 -11.13 2.02
C GLU A 186 5.58 -9.84 2.83
N SER A 187 4.37 -9.27 2.89
CA SER A 187 4.05 -8.01 3.54
C SER A 187 4.96 -6.88 3.05
N GLU A 188 4.37 -5.75 2.74
CA GLU A 188 5.11 -4.48 2.62
C GLU A 188 5.65 -4.06 4.01
N ASP A 189 6.01 -5.03 4.85
CA ASP A 189 6.31 -4.91 6.27
C ASP A 189 7.48 -3.97 6.46
N ASP A 190 8.62 -4.28 5.84
CA ASP A 190 9.83 -3.48 5.99
C ASP A 190 9.71 -2.13 5.26
N GLU A 191 9.06 -2.07 4.10
CA GLU A 191 8.85 -0.80 3.38
C GLU A 191 7.94 0.15 4.15
N LEU A 192 6.78 -0.33 4.62
CA LEU A 192 5.83 0.44 5.42
C LEU A 192 6.37 0.74 6.81
N ALA A 193 7.07 -0.20 7.45
CA ALA A 193 7.71 0.02 8.75
C ALA A 193 8.80 1.09 8.63
N PHE A 194 9.64 1.02 7.60
CA PHE A 194 10.68 2.02 7.38
C PHE A 194 10.10 3.39 6.97
N ALA A 195 9.04 3.41 6.16
CA ALA A 195 8.29 4.63 5.89
C ALA A 195 7.66 5.19 7.17
N PHE A 196 7.04 4.36 8.00
CA PHE A 196 6.48 4.78 9.28
C PHE A 196 7.55 5.39 10.19
N HIS A 197 8.72 4.76 10.27
CA HIS A 197 9.89 5.27 10.99
C HIS A 197 10.30 6.67 10.48
N CYS A 198 10.53 6.81 9.18
CA CYS A 198 10.98 8.06 8.58
C CYS A 198 9.98 9.20 8.72
N GLY A 199 8.68 8.89 8.72
CA GLY A 199 7.60 9.87 8.74
C GLY A 199 7.19 10.30 10.14
N ASN A 200 7.42 9.45 11.15
CA ASN A 200 6.85 9.64 12.49
C ASN A 200 7.87 9.72 13.61
N GLU A 201 9.11 9.28 13.40
CA GLU A 201 10.15 9.27 14.44
C GLU A 201 11.26 10.30 14.12
N PRO A 202 11.84 10.96 15.14
CA PRO A 202 12.99 11.86 14.95
C PRO A 202 14.16 11.19 14.21
N GLU A 203 15.01 11.99 13.57
CA GLU A 203 16.17 11.50 12.80
C GLU A 203 17.18 10.71 13.66
N GLY A 204 17.31 11.08 14.94
CA GLY A 204 18.20 10.39 15.89
C GLY A 204 17.66 9.08 16.44
N THR A 205 16.40 8.72 16.17
CA THR A 205 15.83 7.45 16.65
C THR A 205 16.31 6.30 15.76
N PRO A 206 16.86 5.20 16.30
CA PRO A 206 17.20 4.03 15.51
C PRO A 206 15.95 3.32 14.95
N TYR A 207 16.06 2.83 13.72
CA TYR A 207 15.01 2.02 13.11
C TYR A 207 14.82 0.71 13.88
N ASP A 208 13.57 0.42 14.23
CA ASP A 208 13.12 -0.85 14.79
C ASP A 208 11.90 -1.32 14.01
N HIS A 209 12.07 -2.43 13.29
CA HIS A 209 11.04 -2.98 12.42
C HIS A 209 9.74 -3.28 13.19
N ASP A 210 9.82 -4.03 14.29
CA ASP A 210 8.66 -4.54 15.02
C ASP A 210 7.83 -3.42 15.66
N ARG A 211 8.50 -2.40 16.20
CA ARG A 211 7.87 -1.19 16.71
C ARG A 211 7.14 -0.44 15.60
N CYS A 212 7.82 -0.22 14.48
CA CYS A 212 7.29 0.60 13.39
C CYS A 212 6.13 -0.09 12.67
N ILE A 213 6.25 -1.39 12.36
CA ILE A 213 5.11 -2.11 11.78
C ILE A 213 3.94 -2.21 12.75
N SER A 214 4.19 -2.42 14.04
CA SER A 214 3.11 -2.43 15.04
C SER A 214 2.44 -1.06 15.12
N GLY A 215 3.23 0.01 14.99
CA GLY A 215 2.77 1.39 14.86
C GLY A 215 1.82 1.60 13.67
N TYR A 216 2.18 1.04 12.52
CA TYR A 216 1.37 1.14 11.30
C TYR A 216 0.17 0.18 11.32
N MET A 217 0.41 -1.13 11.34
CA MET A 217 -0.63 -2.16 11.21
C MET A 217 -1.60 -2.18 12.38
N GLY A 218 -1.16 -1.84 13.60
CA GLY A 218 -2.02 -1.74 14.78
C GLY A 218 -3.13 -0.69 14.64
N ARG A 219 -2.89 0.33 13.82
CA ARG A 219 -3.87 1.37 13.48
C ARG A 219 -4.60 1.05 12.18
N ALA A 220 -3.87 0.78 11.10
CA ALA A 220 -4.42 0.58 9.75
C ALA A 220 -5.46 -0.55 9.68
N MET A 221 -5.21 -1.69 10.35
CA MET A 221 -6.14 -2.82 10.33
C MET A 221 -7.48 -2.51 11.03
N GLY A 222 -7.54 -1.47 11.87
CA GLY A 222 -8.76 -1.04 12.56
C GLY A 222 -9.83 -0.47 11.63
N PHE A 223 -9.46 0.00 10.44
CA PHE A 223 -10.39 0.61 9.49
C PHE A 223 -11.11 -0.40 8.59
N TYR A 224 -10.60 -1.63 8.53
CA TYR A 224 -11.19 -2.65 7.68
C TYR A 224 -12.54 -3.12 8.21
N ARG A 225 -13.47 -3.32 7.28
CA ARG A 225 -14.75 -4.00 7.48
C ARG A 225 -14.81 -5.20 6.53
N PHE A 226 -15.71 -6.14 6.80
CA PHE A 226 -15.80 -7.39 6.03
C PHE A 226 -15.96 -7.16 4.52
N ASN A 227 -16.78 -6.18 4.12
CA ASN A 227 -17.00 -5.83 2.72
C ASN A 227 -15.73 -5.37 1.99
N HIS A 228 -14.75 -4.78 2.68
CA HIS A 228 -13.46 -4.40 2.07
C HIS A 228 -12.66 -5.64 1.68
N ILE A 229 -12.67 -6.66 2.56
CA ILE A 229 -12.00 -7.95 2.34
C ILE A 229 -12.72 -8.80 1.32
N GLU A 230 -14.05 -8.81 1.34
CA GLU A 230 -14.87 -9.53 0.36
C GLU A 230 -14.61 -9.05 -1.07
N ARG A 231 -14.55 -7.72 -1.29
CA ARG A 231 -14.23 -7.14 -2.61
C ARG A 231 -12.81 -7.49 -3.05
N GLY A 232 -11.82 -7.33 -2.16
CA GLY A 232 -10.43 -7.68 -2.44
C GLY A 232 -10.27 -9.16 -2.78
N MET A 233 -10.98 -10.05 -2.09
CA MET A 233 -10.95 -11.48 -2.36
C MET A 233 -11.41 -11.82 -3.78
N GLY A 234 -12.45 -11.15 -4.28
CA GLY A 234 -12.90 -11.31 -5.66
C GLY A 234 -11.81 -10.93 -6.69
N MET A 235 -11.07 -9.84 -6.43
CA MET A 235 -9.96 -9.41 -7.28
C MET A 235 -8.78 -10.41 -7.26
N ILE A 236 -8.44 -10.91 -6.07
CA ILE A 236 -7.41 -11.96 -5.89
C ILE A 236 -7.80 -13.20 -6.71
N PHE A 237 -9.03 -13.71 -6.53
CA PHE A 237 -9.54 -14.88 -7.23
C PHE A 237 -9.46 -14.71 -8.74
N LYS A 238 -9.88 -13.55 -9.23
CA LYS A 238 -9.80 -13.21 -10.66
C LYS A 238 -8.37 -13.28 -11.19
N ALA A 239 -7.39 -12.74 -10.46
CA ALA A 239 -5.98 -12.72 -10.89
C ALA A 239 -5.35 -14.13 -10.93
N ILE A 240 -5.73 -15.02 -10.00
CA ILE A 240 -5.27 -16.42 -10.00
C ILE A 240 -6.11 -17.36 -10.89
N GLY A 241 -7.14 -16.84 -11.55
CA GLY A 241 -8.00 -17.57 -12.47
C GLY A 241 -9.06 -18.46 -11.82
N LEU A 242 -9.52 -18.09 -10.62
CA LEU A 242 -10.73 -18.63 -10.00
C LEU A 242 -11.93 -17.72 -10.30
N ASP A 243 -13.14 -18.24 -10.11
CA ASP A 243 -14.36 -17.42 -10.21
C ASP A 243 -14.36 -16.36 -9.10
N PRO A 244 -14.39 -15.06 -9.41
CA PRO A 244 -14.37 -14.00 -8.40
C PRO A 244 -15.59 -14.02 -7.47
N ARG A 245 -16.68 -14.70 -7.85
CA ARG A 245 -17.94 -14.75 -7.09
C ARG A 245 -18.34 -16.19 -6.78
N GLY A 246 -19.09 -16.35 -5.70
CA GLY A 246 -19.66 -17.63 -5.30
C GLY A 246 -18.97 -18.24 -4.08
N ARG A 247 -19.42 -19.43 -3.69
CA ARG A 247 -19.18 -19.99 -2.35
C ARG A 247 -17.71 -20.08 -1.96
N MET A 248 -16.81 -20.41 -2.89
CA MET A 248 -15.38 -20.49 -2.61
C MET A 248 -14.79 -19.11 -2.26
N SER A 249 -15.15 -18.08 -3.02
CA SER A 249 -14.73 -16.69 -2.77
C SER A 249 -15.27 -16.21 -1.42
N ASP A 250 -16.55 -16.49 -1.13
CA ASP A 250 -17.20 -16.10 0.14
C ASP A 250 -16.55 -16.77 1.36
N ILE A 251 -16.20 -18.07 1.24
CA ILE A 251 -15.51 -18.81 2.31
C ILE A 251 -14.10 -18.27 2.50
N ALA A 252 -13.36 -18.02 1.42
CA ALA A 252 -12.02 -17.44 1.49
C ALA A 252 -12.05 -16.03 2.11
N ALA A 253 -13.03 -15.19 1.76
CA ALA A 253 -13.22 -13.86 2.35
C ALA A 253 -13.48 -13.95 3.86
N LYS A 254 -14.33 -14.87 4.32
CA LYS A 254 -14.57 -15.11 5.76
C LYS A 254 -13.30 -15.58 6.48
N GLY A 255 -12.51 -16.45 5.86
CA GLY A 255 -11.21 -16.89 6.39
C GLY A 255 -10.22 -15.74 6.51
N ALA A 256 -10.06 -14.96 5.43
CA ALA A 256 -9.19 -13.78 5.39
C ALA A 256 -9.62 -12.71 6.41
N TRP A 257 -10.93 -12.50 6.58
CA TRP A 257 -11.46 -11.58 7.59
C TRP A 257 -11.10 -12.01 9.01
N ARG A 258 -11.27 -13.30 9.35
CA ARG A 258 -10.86 -13.83 10.66
C ARG A 258 -9.35 -13.69 10.89
N LEU A 259 -8.55 -13.95 9.86
CA LEU A 259 -7.10 -13.77 9.92
C LEU A 259 -6.74 -12.30 10.15
N LEU A 260 -7.39 -11.37 9.45
CA LEU A 260 -7.19 -9.93 9.65
C LEU A 260 -7.57 -9.50 11.07
N GLN A 261 -8.71 -9.94 11.59
CA GLN A 261 -9.12 -9.65 12.97
C GLN A 261 -8.08 -10.15 13.98
N TRP A 262 -7.61 -11.39 13.82
CA TRP A 262 -6.57 -11.95 14.66
C TRP A 262 -5.25 -11.15 14.59
N ARG A 263 -4.78 -10.80 13.38
CA ARG A 263 -3.58 -9.98 13.19
C ARG A 263 -3.75 -8.59 13.79
N ARG A 264 -4.91 -7.95 13.59
CA ARG A 264 -5.26 -6.64 14.16
C ARG A 264 -5.12 -6.68 15.67
N ASP A 265 -5.75 -7.65 16.32
CA ASP A 265 -5.73 -7.76 17.78
C ASP A 265 -4.30 -7.99 18.29
N ARG A 266 -3.48 -8.76 17.57
CA ARG A 266 -2.05 -8.96 17.88
C ARG A 266 -1.24 -7.66 17.75
N TYR A 267 -1.35 -6.93 16.64
CA TYR A 267 -0.61 -5.67 16.45
C TYR A 267 -1.10 -4.58 17.41
N GLN A 268 -2.39 -4.51 17.73
CA GLN A 268 -2.91 -3.59 18.74
C GLN A 268 -2.36 -3.89 20.14
N GLN A 269 -2.20 -5.16 20.49
CA GLN A 269 -1.55 -5.56 21.75
C GLN A 269 -0.08 -5.15 21.76
N ALA A 270 0.67 -5.39 20.66
CA ALA A 270 2.06 -4.98 20.54
C ALA A 270 2.21 -3.46 20.64
N LEU A 271 1.37 -2.70 19.95
CA LEU A 271 1.33 -1.24 20.00
C LEU A 271 1.07 -0.72 21.42
N ARG A 272 0.10 -1.29 22.15
CA ARG A 272 -0.17 -0.93 23.55
C ARG A 272 1.01 -1.21 24.48
N ARG A 273 1.74 -2.31 24.26
CA ARG A 273 2.94 -2.64 25.04
C ARG A 273 4.04 -1.61 24.81
N ALA A 274 4.34 -1.28 23.55
CA ALA A 274 5.34 -0.27 23.20
C ALA A 274 5.02 1.11 23.80
N VAL A 275 3.75 1.53 23.79
CA VAL A 275 3.31 2.79 24.42
C VAL A 275 3.53 2.75 25.94
N ASN A 276 3.19 1.63 26.58
CA ASN A 276 3.36 1.49 28.04
C ASN A 276 4.83 1.44 28.45
N GLU A 277 5.68 0.75 27.68
CA GLU A 277 7.14 0.67 27.93
C GLU A 277 7.77 2.06 27.86
N ASN A 278 7.44 2.84 26.82
CA ASN A 278 7.89 4.23 26.67
C ASN A 278 7.36 5.16 27.78
N ALA A 279 6.19 4.87 28.37
CA ALA A 279 5.66 5.63 29.49
C ALA A 279 6.32 5.30 30.84
N THR A 280 6.92 4.12 30.95
CA THR A 280 7.62 3.65 32.17
C THR A 280 9.13 3.86 32.16
N GLU A 281 9.75 4.24 31.03
CA GLU A 281 11.12 4.74 31.03
C GLU A 281 11.13 6.14 31.66
N PRO A 282 11.65 6.34 32.89
CA PRO A 282 11.88 7.68 33.40
C PRO A 282 12.91 8.34 32.49
N ALA A 283 12.83 9.66 32.33
CA ALA A 283 13.86 10.49 31.73
C ALA A 283 15.25 10.17 32.32
N ARG A 284 15.94 9.18 31.76
CA ARG A 284 17.34 8.88 32.01
C ARG A 284 18.15 9.69 31.01
N ALA A 285 18.05 10.99 31.18
CA ALA A 285 19.03 11.95 30.69
C ALA A 285 19.20 12.96 31.82
N ALA A 286 20.15 12.65 32.70
CA ALA A 286 20.82 13.61 33.56
C ALA A 286 21.86 14.37 32.73
#